data_AF-A0A938GG83-F1
#
_entry.id   AF-A0A938GG83-F1
#
_cell.length_a   1.000
_cell.length_b   1.000
_cell.length_c   1.000
_cell.angle_alpha   90.00
_cell.angle_beta   90.00
_cell.angle_gamma   90.00
#
_symmetry.space_group_name_H-M   'P 1'
#
loop_
_entity.id
_entity.type
_entity.pdbx_description
1 polymer ?
#
loop_
_entity_poly.entity_id
_entity_poly.type
_entity_poly.pdbx_seq_one_letter_code
_entity_poly.pdbx_strand_id
1 'polypeptide(L)'
;MLDGAHYDVKATPQQKKLLRLWIDSGAAYPGTYAALGCGMIGNYAENNQINTGLNWPATQAASAVIRERCVACHDKPSRLLPQSLADERGVSFWQPSLDDPRLLTSRHVVFNLSRPEKSLMLLAPLAPSAGGWGLCQAKGSEGTTKEAPLQSKDRESCAVFTDTTDPGYQKILAMIVAGKEFLERDSTRFDMTEFRPRADWVREMKRYGILPATCEPNERLDVYAVEQSYWKSLWYPGREFQAR
;
A
#
# COMPACT_ATOMS: atom_id res chain seq x y z
N MET A 1 2.33 -30.19 -3.76
CA MET A 1 3.02 -29.59 -4.93
C MET A 1 4.01 -30.64 -5.43
N LEU A 2 3.77 -31.19 -6.63
CA LEU A 2 4.48 -32.36 -7.20
C LEU A 2 4.19 -33.70 -6.50
N ASP A 3 2.93 -33.91 -6.13
CA ASP A 3 2.37 -35.12 -5.53
C ASP A 3 1.63 -36.02 -6.54
N GLY A 4 1.61 -35.63 -7.82
CA GLY A 4 0.90 -36.32 -8.89
C GLY A 4 -0.45 -35.70 -9.27
N ALA A 5 -0.95 -34.70 -8.53
CA ALA A 5 -2.23 -34.06 -8.85
C ALA A 5 -2.26 -33.30 -10.20
N HIS A 6 -1.08 -33.08 -10.81
CA HIS A 6 -0.95 -32.44 -12.12
C HIS A 6 -0.18 -33.39 -13.06
N TYR A 7 -0.89 -33.98 -14.01
CA TYR A 7 -0.37 -34.94 -15.01
C TYR A 7 0.41 -36.13 -14.42
N ASP A 8 0.05 -36.59 -13.22
CA ASP A 8 0.71 -37.71 -12.53
C ASP A 8 2.22 -37.54 -12.25
N VAL A 9 2.76 -36.33 -12.41
CA VAL A 9 4.17 -36.04 -12.16
C VAL A 9 4.46 -36.03 -10.66
N LYS A 10 5.34 -36.94 -10.23
CA LYS A 10 5.78 -37.08 -8.83
C LYS A 10 7.28 -36.81 -8.72
N ALA A 11 7.63 -35.73 -8.03
CA ALA A 11 9.03 -35.42 -7.77
C ALA A 11 9.58 -36.19 -6.57
N THR A 12 10.85 -36.60 -6.65
CA THR A 12 11.58 -37.18 -5.51
C THR A 12 11.74 -36.14 -4.39
N PRO A 13 12.01 -36.58 -3.14
CA PRO A 13 12.30 -35.64 -2.05
C PRO A 13 13.43 -34.66 -2.39
N GLN A 14 14.47 -35.12 -3.08
CA GLN A 14 15.58 -34.29 -3.51
C GLN A 14 15.17 -33.25 -4.55
N GLN A 15 14.37 -33.62 -5.56
CA GLN A 15 13.87 -32.69 -6.57
C GLN A 15 12.95 -31.62 -5.95
N LYS A 16 12.08 -32.02 -5.01
CA LYS A 16 11.26 -31.08 -4.24
C LYS A 16 12.12 -30.10 -3.46
N LYS A 17 13.17 -30.58 -2.78
CA LYS A 17 14.12 -29.72 -2.06
C LYS A 17 14.88 -28.78 -3.01
N LEU A 18 15.32 -29.26 -4.17
CA LEU A 18 16.03 -28.43 -5.15
C LEU A 18 15.13 -27.32 -5.70
N LEU A 19 13.91 -27.65 -6.13
CA LEU A 19 12.94 -26.68 -6.63
C LEU A 19 12.61 -25.63 -5.57
N ARG A 20 12.41 -26.08 -4.32
CA ARG A 20 12.21 -25.21 -3.17
C ARG A 20 13.33 -24.19 -3.02
N LEU A 21 14.58 -24.66 -2.96
CA LEU A 21 15.76 -23.82 -2.80
C LEU A 21 15.95 -22.86 -3.97
N TRP A 22 15.59 -23.27 -5.20
CA TRP A 22 15.62 -22.40 -6.36
C TRP A 22 14.60 -21.26 -6.25
N ILE A 23 13.35 -21.56 -5.87
CA ILE A 23 12.31 -20.54 -5.63
C ILE A 23 12.72 -19.59 -4.50
N ASP A 24 13.13 -20.16 -3.37
CA ASP A 24 13.48 -19.41 -2.17
C ASP A 24 14.69 -18.49 -2.37
N SER A 25 15.69 -18.93 -3.15
CA SER A 25 16.87 -18.10 -3.46
C SER A 25 16.59 -17.04 -4.53
N GLY A 26 15.62 -17.27 -5.42
CA GLY A 26 15.20 -16.31 -6.45
C GLY A 26 14.26 -15.21 -5.95
N ALA A 27 13.65 -15.37 -4.77
CA ALA A 27 12.65 -14.46 -4.21
C ALA A 27 13.03 -13.94 -2.81
N ALA A 28 14.31 -13.64 -2.61
CA ALA A 28 14.78 -13.08 -1.34
C ALA A 28 14.07 -11.75 -1.02
N TYR A 29 13.40 -11.69 0.13
CA TYR A 29 12.73 -10.49 0.62
C TYR A 29 13.57 -9.85 1.73
N PRO A 30 13.86 -8.54 1.68
CA PRO A 30 14.60 -7.88 2.76
C PRO A 30 13.73 -7.81 4.02
N GLY A 31 14.24 -8.39 5.13
CA GLY A 31 13.52 -8.46 6.40
C GLY A 31 12.83 -9.81 6.56
N THR A 32 11.49 -9.82 6.48
CA THR A 32 10.68 -11.04 6.68
C THR A 32 9.67 -11.25 5.56
N TYR A 33 9.55 -12.48 5.07
CA TYR A 33 8.56 -12.83 4.04
C TYR A 33 7.13 -12.70 4.56
N ALA A 34 6.93 -12.78 5.88
CA ALA A 34 5.69 -12.49 6.58
C ALA A 34 5.07 -11.12 6.22
N ALA A 35 5.90 -10.15 5.81
CA ALA A 35 5.47 -8.81 5.42
C ALA A 35 4.63 -8.77 4.13
N LEU A 36 4.70 -9.82 3.30
CA LEU A 36 4.08 -9.82 1.99
C LEU A 36 2.56 -9.63 2.08
N GLY A 37 2.07 -8.56 1.45
CA GLY A 37 0.65 -8.24 1.41
C GLY A 37 0.09 -7.66 2.72
N CYS A 38 0.96 -7.28 3.67
CA CYS A 38 0.60 -6.55 4.89
C CYS A 38 0.94 -5.05 4.75
N GLY A 39 0.52 -4.22 5.71
CA GLY A 39 0.95 -2.82 5.75
C GLY A 39 0.40 -1.93 4.64
N MET A 40 -0.70 -2.31 3.99
CA MET A 40 -1.19 -1.68 2.77
C MET A 40 -2.71 -1.46 2.79
N ILE A 41 -3.13 -0.32 2.27
CA ILE A 41 -4.53 -0.05 1.87
C ILE A 41 -4.61 -0.32 0.37
N GLY A 42 -5.65 -0.99 -0.12
CA GLY A 42 -5.80 -1.29 -1.55
C GLY A 42 -4.75 -2.27 -2.09
N ASN A 43 -4.36 -3.28 -1.29
CA ASN A 43 -3.52 -4.41 -1.75
C ASN A 43 -4.35 -5.42 -2.54
N TYR A 44 -3.71 -6.48 -3.04
CA TYR A 44 -4.36 -7.49 -3.86
C TYR A 44 -4.34 -8.87 -3.21
N ALA A 45 -5.45 -9.60 -3.32
CA ALA A 45 -5.55 -11.02 -3.05
C ALA A 45 -6.18 -11.70 -4.27
N GLU A 46 -5.45 -12.62 -4.91
CA GLU A 46 -5.93 -13.36 -6.09
C GLU A 46 -6.47 -12.42 -7.20
N ASN A 47 -5.72 -11.36 -7.52
CA ASN A 47 -6.10 -10.31 -8.48
C ASN A 47 -7.32 -9.46 -8.11
N ASN A 48 -7.88 -9.62 -6.91
CA ASN A 48 -8.93 -8.76 -6.38
C ASN A 48 -8.33 -7.73 -5.43
N GLN A 49 -8.66 -6.45 -5.63
CA GLN A 49 -8.25 -5.41 -4.71
C GLN A 49 -9.02 -5.56 -3.39
N ILE A 50 -8.29 -5.62 -2.28
CA ILE A 50 -8.81 -5.76 -0.91
C ILE A 50 -8.34 -4.58 -0.06
N ASN A 51 -8.85 -4.48 1.18
CA ASN A 51 -8.55 -3.36 2.09
C ASN A 51 -8.78 -1.99 1.45
N THR A 52 -9.82 -1.87 0.63
CA THR A 52 -10.03 -0.67 -0.20
C THR A 52 -10.56 0.52 0.59
N GLY A 53 -11.19 0.25 1.74
CA GLY A 53 -11.81 1.26 2.60
C GLY A 53 -13.00 1.98 1.97
N LEU A 54 -13.50 1.51 0.82
CA LEU A 54 -14.61 2.15 0.08
C LEU A 54 -15.93 2.14 0.86
N ASN A 55 -16.10 1.16 1.75
CA ASN A 55 -17.27 1.03 2.62
C ASN A 55 -17.16 1.86 3.91
N TRP A 56 -16.02 2.52 4.17
CA TRP A 56 -15.88 3.34 5.37
C TRP A 56 -16.72 4.61 5.24
N PRO A 57 -17.49 5.00 6.27
CA PRO A 57 -18.26 6.24 6.25
C PRO A 57 -17.40 7.48 5.94
N ALA A 58 -16.19 7.52 6.49
CA ALA A 58 -15.22 8.60 6.25
C ALA A 58 -14.81 8.68 4.76
N THR A 59 -14.54 7.53 4.12
CA THR A 59 -14.21 7.46 2.69
C THR A 59 -15.37 7.95 1.83
N GLN A 60 -16.60 7.52 2.10
CA GLN A 60 -17.76 7.95 1.34
C GLN A 60 -17.99 9.46 1.45
N ALA A 61 -17.87 10.01 2.66
CA ALA A 61 -18.01 11.44 2.91
C ALA A 61 -16.90 12.26 2.21
N ALA A 62 -15.64 11.83 2.28
CA ALA A 62 -14.54 12.47 1.59
C ALA A 62 -14.69 12.40 0.06
N SER A 63 -15.07 11.23 -0.46
CA SER A 63 -15.28 10.98 -1.88
C SER A 63 -16.34 11.91 -2.47
N ALA A 64 -17.42 12.18 -1.72
CA ALA A 64 -18.43 13.16 -2.10
C ALA A 64 -17.85 14.58 -2.22
N VAL A 65 -17.05 15.02 -1.25
CA VAL A 65 -16.40 16.34 -1.27
C VAL A 65 -15.42 16.46 -2.45
N ILE A 66 -14.62 15.43 -2.70
CA ILE A 66 -13.67 15.41 -3.83
C ILE A 66 -14.42 15.54 -5.16
N ARG A 67 -15.54 14.82 -5.32
CA ARG A 67 -16.40 14.94 -6.51
C ARG A 67 -17.00 16.33 -6.67
N GLU A 68 -17.53 16.89 -5.59
CA GLU A 68 -18.21 18.18 -5.59
C GLU A 68 -17.24 19.35 -5.86
N ARG A 69 -16.09 19.35 -5.20
CA ARG A 69 -15.20 20.53 -5.13
C ARG A 69 -13.95 20.42 -5.99
N CYS A 70 -13.53 19.23 -6.40
CA CYS A 70 -12.24 19.03 -7.08
C CYS A 70 -12.39 18.56 -8.53
N VAL A 71 -13.33 17.65 -8.82
CA VAL A 71 -13.41 16.98 -10.14
C VAL A 71 -13.58 17.95 -11.30
N ALA A 72 -14.30 19.05 -11.12
CA ALA A 72 -14.54 20.03 -12.19
C ALA A 72 -13.26 20.70 -12.76
N CYS A 73 -12.17 20.72 -11.98
CA CYS A 73 -10.84 21.21 -12.38
C CYS A 73 -9.81 20.09 -12.61
N HIS A 74 -10.11 18.87 -12.13
CA HIS A 74 -9.25 17.69 -12.17
C HIS A 74 -9.83 16.63 -13.13
N ASP A 75 -10.24 17.07 -14.33
CA ASP A 75 -10.94 16.27 -15.35
C ASP A 75 -10.00 15.61 -16.38
N LYS A 76 -8.72 16.02 -16.42
CA LYS A 76 -7.69 15.48 -17.33
C LYS A 76 -6.80 14.44 -16.62
N PRO A 77 -6.29 13.41 -17.32
CA PRO A 77 -5.45 12.37 -16.72
C PRO A 77 -4.25 12.89 -15.90
N SER A 78 -3.57 13.95 -16.37
CA SER A 78 -2.41 14.55 -15.68
C SER A 78 -2.73 15.25 -14.35
N ARG A 79 -4.01 15.49 -14.08
CA ARG A 79 -4.47 16.12 -12.85
C ARG A 79 -5.51 15.28 -12.13
N LEU A 80 -5.91 14.13 -12.65
CA LEU A 80 -6.97 13.31 -12.08
C LEU A 80 -6.61 12.91 -10.64
N LEU A 81 -7.51 13.18 -9.70
CA LEU A 81 -7.28 12.93 -8.27
C LEU A 81 -7.95 11.63 -7.82
N PRO A 82 -7.35 10.91 -6.84
CA PRO A 82 -7.97 9.72 -6.28
C PRO A 82 -9.15 10.11 -5.41
N GLN A 83 -10.28 9.42 -5.57
CA GLN A 83 -11.50 9.67 -4.78
C GLN A 83 -11.56 8.84 -3.49
N SER A 84 -10.59 7.97 -3.26
CA SER A 84 -10.41 7.18 -2.04
C SER A 84 -8.94 6.84 -1.83
N LEU A 85 -8.59 6.34 -0.65
CA LEU A 85 -7.23 5.90 -0.36
C LEU A 85 -6.75 4.74 -1.23
N ALA A 86 -7.66 3.93 -1.81
CA ALA A 86 -7.35 2.79 -2.67
C ALA A 86 -7.53 3.05 -4.17
N ASP A 87 -7.90 4.28 -4.56
CA ASP A 87 -8.21 4.61 -5.95
C ASP A 87 -6.93 4.72 -6.80
N GLU A 88 -6.77 3.77 -7.71
CA GLU A 88 -5.66 3.71 -8.66
C GLU A 88 -5.90 4.56 -9.92
N ARG A 89 -7.12 5.06 -10.12
CA ARG A 89 -7.53 5.89 -11.27
C ARG A 89 -7.23 5.22 -12.62
N GLY A 90 -7.26 3.89 -12.65
CA GLY A 90 -6.98 3.07 -13.82
C GLY A 90 -5.49 2.96 -14.20
N VAL A 91 -4.57 3.29 -13.28
CA VAL A 91 -3.14 2.95 -13.44
C VAL A 91 -2.93 1.50 -13.00
N SER A 92 -2.38 0.67 -13.88
CA SER A 92 -2.09 -0.73 -13.55
C SER A 92 -1.07 -0.85 -12.42
N PHE A 93 -1.41 -1.59 -11.37
CA PHE A 93 -0.46 -1.96 -10.32
C PHE A 93 0.63 -2.91 -10.83
N TRP A 94 0.26 -3.87 -11.69
CA TRP A 94 1.17 -4.95 -12.14
C TRP A 94 2.15 -4.51 -13.22
N GLN A 95 1.76 -3.56 -14.05
CA GLN A 95 2.56 -3.08 -15.17
C GLN A 95 2.21 -1.61 -15.47
N PRO A 96 2.61 -0.66 -14.60
CA PRO A 96 2.38 0.75 -14.86
C PRO A 96 3.26 1.21 -16.03
N SER A 97 2.71 2.08 -16.88
CA SER A 97 3.52 2.84 -17.83
C SER A 97 4.21 3.99 -17.08
N LEU A 98 5.53 4.09 -17.17
CA LEU A 98 6.29 5.11 -16.42
C LEU A 98 6.05 6.54 -16.93
N ASP A 99 5.52 6.69 -18.13
CA ASP A 99 5.09 7.95 -18.75
C ASP A 99 3.60 8.24 -18.52
N ASP A 100 2.88 7.42 -17.74
CA ASP A 100 1.47 7.64 -17.47
C ASP A 100 1.28 8.96 -16.70
N PRO A 101 0.54 9.94 -17.27
CA PRO A 101 0.40 11.26 -16.68
C PRO A 101 -0.27 11.24 -15.30
N ARG A 102 -1.01 10.18 -14.97
CA ARG A 102 -1.68 10.01 -13.68
C ARG A 102 -0.69 9.75 -12.54
N LEU A 103 0.56 9.34 -12.80
CA LEU A 103 1.52 9.00 -11.73
C LEU A 103 1.81 10.18 -10.78
N LEU A 104 1.82 11.41 -11.31
CA LEU A 104 2.12 12.62 -10.54
C LEU A 104 1.09 12.93 -9.44
N THR A 105 -0.14 12.44 -9.60
CA THR A 105 -1.24 12.60 -8.63
C THR A 105 -1.67 11.27 -8.02
N SER A 106 -0.76 10.28 -7.99
CA SER A 106 -1.05 8.96 -7.40
C SER A 106 -1.42 9.04 -5.92
N ARG A 107 -2.23 8.07 -5.46
CA ARG A 107 -2.64 7.94 -4.06
C ARG A 107 -1.44 7.90 -3.10
N HIS A 108 -0.30 7.36 -3.55
CA HIS A 108 0.95 7.28 -2.78
C HIS A 108 1.67 8.62 -2.64
N VAL A 109 1.37 9.58 -3.51
CA VAL A 109 1.95 10.94 -3.48
C VAL A 109 1.04 11.87 -2.69
N VAL A 110 -0.28 11.77 -2.89
CA VAL A 110 -1.20 12.81 -2.41
C VAL A 110 -1.72 12.60 -0.98
N PHE A 111 -1.60 11.38 -0.44
CA PHE A 111 -1.99 11.05 0.94
C PHE A 111 -0.77 10.73 1.80
N ASN A 112 -0.67 11.39 2.95
CA ASN A 112 0.34 11.11 3.97
C ASN A 112 -0.32 10.44 5.17
N LEU A 113 -0.25 9.11 5.25
CA LEU A 113 -0.88 8.35 6.34
C LEU A 113 -0.11 8.45 7.66
N SER A 114 1.18 8.82 7.62
CA SER A 114 1.98 9.02 8.83
C SER A 114 1.65 10.34 9.53
N ARG A 115 1.35 11.39 8.73
CA ARG A 115 1.00 12.74 9.16
C ARG A 115 -0.20 13.23 8.34
N PRO A 116 -1.44 12.81 8.70
CA PRO A 116 -2.64 13.04 7.90
C PRO A 116 -2.81 14.50 7.44
N GLU A 117 -2.60 15.46 8.33
CA GLU A 117 -2.70 16.90 8.10
C GLU A 117 -1.67 17.46 7.11
N LYS A 118 -0.60 16.70 6.81
CA LYS A 118 0.43 17.05 5.82
C LYS A 118 0.19 16.45 4.44
N SER A 119 -0.99 15.86 4.21
CA SER A 119 -1.37 15.32 2.90
C SER A 119 -1.55 16.44 1.88
N LEU A 120 -1.09 16.21 0.63
CA LEU A 120 -1.27 17.17 -0.46
C LEU A 120 -2.75 17.44 -0.74
N MET A 121 -3.60 16.41 -0.59
CA MET A 121 -5.06 16.55 -0.71
C MET A 121 -5.70 17.52 0.28
N LEU A 122 -4.98 17.91 1.34
CA LEU A 122 -5.41 18.91 2.32
C LEU A 122 -4.68 20.24 2.13
N LEU A 123 -3.35 20.21 1.94
CA LEU A 123 -2.53 21.43 1.89
C LEU A 123 -2.71 22.21 0.59
N ALA A 124 -2.81 21.54 -0.56
CA ALA A 124 -2.96 22.21 -1.85
C ALA A 124 -4.25 23.06 -1.96
N PRO A 125 -5.44 22.55 -1.56
CA PRO A 125 -6.70 23.33 -1.61
C PRO A 125 -6.90 24.33 -0.46
N LEU A 126 -6.11 24.25 0.62
CA LEU A 126 -6.26 25.11 1.81
C LEU A 126 -5.62 26.49 1.60
N ALA A 127 -6.28 27.53 2.09
CA ALA A 127 -5.79 28.91 2.00
C ALA A 127 -4.43 29.11 2.69
N PRO A 128 -3.53 29.95 2.14
CA PRO A 128 -2.25 30.26 2.78
C PRO A 128 -2.38 30.86 4.19
N SER A 129 -3.42 31.66 4.44
CA SER A 129 -3.71 32.25 5.76
C SER A 129 -4.01 31.20 6.83
N ALA A 130 -4.47 30.01 6.44
CA ALA A 130 -4.71 28.88 7.32
C ALA A 130 -3.55 27.86 7.33
N GLY A 131 -2.39 28.22 6.76
CA GLY A 131 -1.21 27.37 6.68
C GLY A 131 -1.21 26.37 5.51
N GLY A 132 -2.16 26.50 4.58
CA GLY A 132 -2.19 25.77 3.32
C GLY A 132 -1.27 26.37 2.24
N TRP A 133 -1.34 25.83 1.03
CA TRP A 133 -0.52 26.27 -0.09
C TRP A 133 -1.30 27.04 -1.17
N GLY A 134 -2.64 27.02 -1.13
CA GLY A 134 -3.48 27.75 -2.08
C GLY A 134 -3.16 27.47 -3.54
N LEU A 135 -2.83 26.22 -3.89
CA LEU A 135 -2.37 25.83 -5.22
C LEU A 135 -3.50 25.66 -6.24
N CYS A 136 -4.73 25.48 -5.76
CA CYS A 136 -5.90 25.41 -6.62
C CYS A 136 -6.14 26.76 -7.31
N GLN A 137 -6.48 26.72 -8.60
CA GLN A 137 -6.72 27.90 -9.42
C GLN A 137 -8.13 27.86 -9.99
N ALA A 138 -8.67 29.05 -10.30
CA ALA A 138 -9.95 29.15 -10.99
C ALA A 138 -9.90 28.49 -12.38
N LYS A 139 -11.02 27.90 -12.80
CA LYS A 139 -11.13 27.23 -14.10
C LYS A 139 -10.87 28.25 -15.23
N GLY A 140 -9.92 27.96 -16.12
CA GLY A 140 -9.53 28.85 -17.23
C GLY A 140 -8.18 29.54 -17.08
N SER A 141 -7.49 29.41 -15.93
CA SER A 141 -6.11 29.88 -15.73
C SER A 141 -5.03 28.98 -16.36
N GLU A 142 -5.44 28.00 -17.18
CA GLU A 142 -4.56 27.03 -17.85
C GLU A 142 -3.73 27.69 -18.98
N GLY A 143 -2.82 28.58 -18.60
CA GLY A 143 -2.02 29.35 -19.55
C GLY A 143 -0.93 30.21 -18.90
N THR A 144 -1.04 30.51 -17.60
CA THR A 144 0.02 31.21 -16.86
C THR A 144 1.11 30.23 -16.44
N THR A 145 2.00 30.00 -17.41
CA THR A 145 3.41 29.59 -17.32
C THR A 145 3.75 28.35 -16.49
N LYS A 146 4.28 27.34 -17.19
CA LYS A 146 4.98 26.15 -16.63
C LYS A 146 6.23 26.50 -15.79
N GLU A 147 6.52 27.78 -15.59
CA GLU A 147 7.73 28.29 -14.91
C GLU A 147 7.44 29.47 -13.96
N ALA A 148 6.18 29.88 -13.75
CA ALA A 148 5.91 30.90 -12.73
C ALA A 148 6.25 30.33 -11.34
N PRO A 149 7.06 31.06 -10.53
CA PRO A 149 7.27 30.72 -9.13
C PRO A 149 5.92 30.52 -8.43
N LEU A 150 5.88 29.68 -7.39
CA LEU A 150 4.69 29.43 -6.56
C LEU A 150 3.99 30.72 -6.05
N GLN A 151 4.67 31.87 -6.15
CA GLN A 151 4.32 33.19 -5.63
C GLN A 151 4.15 34.26 -6.73
N SER A 152 3.90 33.89 -8.00
CA SER A 152 3.62 34.89 -9.04
C SER A 152 2.35 35.67 -8.70
N LYS A 153 2.42 37.01 -8.67
CA LYS A 153 1.29 37.91 -8.40
C LYS A 153 0.10 37.75 -9.36
N ASP A 154 0.32 37.11 -10.50
CA ASP A 154 -0.70 36.88 -11.53
C ASP A 154 -1.49 35.57 -11.32
N ARG A 155 -1.16 34.77 -10.29
CA ARG A 155 -1.96 33.60 -9.91
C ARG A 155 -3.08 34.03 -8.97
N GLU A 156 -4.28 34.15 -9.52
CA GLU A 156 -5.49 34.26 -8.72
C GLU A 156 -5.75 32.89 -8.04
N SER A 157 -5.24 32.72 -6.82
CA SER A 157 -5.41 31.50 -6.04
C SER A 157 -6.87 31.35 -5.62
N CYS A 158 -7.49 30.22 -5.95
CA CYS A 158 -8.82 29.87 -5.48
C CYS A 158 -8.66 28.84 -4.36
N ALA A 159 -8.54 29.32 -3.12
CA ALA A 159 -8.58 28.41 -1.97
C ALA A 159 -9.96 27.73 -1.93
N VAL A 160 -9.97 26.41 -2.03
CA VAL A 160 -11.19 25.59 -1.95
C VAL A 160 -11.66 25.48 -0.49
N PHE A 161 -10.71 25.53 0.45
CA PHE A 161 -10.97 25.58 1.89
C PHE A 161 -10.40 26.87 2.47
N THR A 162 -11.25 27.67 3.11
CA THR A 162 -10.82 28.91 3.79
C THR A 162 -9.92 28.61 4.98
N ASP A 163 -10.26 27.60 5.76
CA ASP A 163 -9.49 27.15 6.92
C ASP A 163 -9.72 25.64 7.19
N THR A 164 -9.08 25.14 8.25
CA THR A 164 -9.17 23.72 8.63
C THR A 164 -10.51 23.35 9.28
N THR A 165 -11.37 24.29 9.62
CA THR A 165 -12.71 24.02 10.16
C THR A 165 -13.74 23.75 9.05
N ASP A 166 -13.39 23.97 7.78
CA ASP A 166 -14.26 23.67 6.65
C ASP A 166 -14.75 22.20 6.70
N PRO A 167 -16.07 21.95 6.59
CA PRO A 167 -16.62 20.60 6.67
C PRO A 167 -16.08 19.63 5.61
N GLY A 168 -15.75 20.13 4.42
CA GLY A 168 -15.12 19.38 3.36
C GLY A 168 -13.68 19.00 3.69
N TYR A 169 -12.89 19.94 4.22
CA TYR A 169 -11.54 19.68 4.73
C TYR A 169 -11.57 18.56 5.79
N GLN A 170 -12.45 18.69 6.78
CA GLN A 170 -12.57 17.72 7.88
C GLN A 170 -12.98 16.33 7.40
N LYS A 171 -13.85 16.22 6.40
CA LYS A 171 -14.22 14.93 5.80
C LYS A 171 -13.04 14.25 5.12
N ILE A 172 -12.23 15.00 4.34
CA ILE A 172 -11.04 14.45 3.69
C ILE A 172 -10.00 14.03 4.74
N LEU A 173 -9.76 14.86 5.76
CA LEU A 173 -8.86 14.53 6.86
C LEU A 173 -9.31 13.25 7.58
N ALA A 174 -10.61 13.12 7.89
CA ALA A 174 -11.16 11.94 8.53
C ALA A 174 -10.93 10.65 7.74
N MET A 175 -11.03 10.69 6.40
CA MET A 175 -10.70 9.54 5.56
C MET A 175 -9.22 9.15 5.70
N ILE A 176 -8.32 10.13 5.69
CA ILE A 176 -6.87 9.89 5.79
C ILE A 176 -6.52 9.32 7.18
N VAL A 177 -7.13 9.86 8.23
CA VAL A 177 -7.01 9.34 9.62
C VAL A 177 -7.52 7.91 9.72
N ALA A 178 -8.69 7.60 9.14
CA ALA A 178 -9.21 6.24 9.12
C ALA A 178 -8.24 5.26 8.43
N GLY A 179 -7.56 5.70 7.37
CA GLY A 179 -6.49 4.93 6.73
C GLY A 179 -5.28 4.69 7.63
N LYS A 180 -4.83 5.71 8.36
CA LYS A 180 -3.76 5.58 9.36
C LYS A 180 -4.15 4.56 10.43
N GLU A 181 -5.33 4.70 11.01
CA GLU A 181 -5.83 3.81 12.07
C GLU A 181 -5.95 2.36 11.57
N PHE A 182 -6.44 2.15 10.36
CA PHE A 182 -6.51 0.83 9.72
C PHE A 182 -5.12 0.19 9.60
N LEU A 183 -4.11 0.94 9.18
CA LEU A 183 -2.73 0.44 9.10
C LEU A 183 -2.11 0.18 10.47
N GLU A 184 -2.57 0.87 11.52
CA GLU A 184 -2.06 0.67 12.87
C GLU A 184 -2.73 -0.49 13.61
N ARG A 185 -3.94 -0.88 13.19
CA ARG A 185 -4.76 -1.88 13.89
C ARG A 185 -5.00 -3.15 13.11
N ASP A 186 -5.40 -3.04 11.85
CA ASP A 186 -5.95 -4.16 11.07
C ASP A 186 -4.95 -4.70 10.04
N SER A 187 -4.14 -3.81 9.44
CA SER A 187 -3.13 -4.16 8.45
C SER A 187 -1.77 -3.58 8.82
N THR A 188 -1.25 -4.02 9.98
CA THR A 188 0.05 -3.61 10.52
C THR A 188 1.22 -3.86 9.57
N ARG A 189 2.23 -2.99 9.64
CA ARG A 189 3.51 -3.17 8.94
C ARG A 189 4.46 -4.05 9.76
N PHE A 190 5.39 -4.72 9.10
CA PHE A 190 6.32 -5.69 9.71
C PHE A 190 7.28 -5.09 10.76
N ASP A 191 7.45 -3.77 10.77
CA ASP A 191 8.22 -3.02 11.76
C ASP A 191 7.42 -2.66 13.02
N MET A 192 6.11 -2.90 13.03
CA MET A 192 5.25 -2.55 14.16
C MET A 192 5.24 -3.65 15.22
N THR A 193 5.22 -3.24 16.50
CA THR A 193 5.26 -4.16 17.64
C THR A 193 4.11 -5.17 17.63
N GLU A 194 2.92 -4.74 17.19
CA GLU A 194 1.71 -5.57 17.09
C GLU A 194 1.55 -6.26 15.72
N PHE A 195 2.63 -6.37 14.94
CA PHE A 195 2.58 -6.98 13.62
C PHE A 195 2.02 -8.41 13.64
N ARG A 196 1.08 -8.68 12.73
CA ARG A 196 0.54 -10.02 12.48
C ARG A 196 0.74 -10.41 11.01
N PRO A 197 1.31 -11.59 10.73
CA PRO A 197 1.42 -12.09 9.36
C PRO A 197 0.04 -12.43 8.80
N ARG A 198 -0.06 -12.57 7.47
CA ARG A 198 -1.25 -13.14 6.85
C ARG A 198 -1.45 -14.60 7.22
N ALA A 199 -2.70 -15.02 7.27
CA ALA A 199 -3.11 -16.41 7.44
C ALA A 199 -2.42 -17.36 6.44
N ASP A 200 -2.15 -16.89 5.21
CA ASP A 200 -1.45 -17.65 4.18
C ASP A 200 -0.02 -18.02 4.61
N TRP A 201 0.71 -17.06 5.18
CA TRP A 201 2.06 -17.29 5.69
C TRP A 201 2.03 -18.30 6.86
N VAL A 202 1.07 -18.15 7.78
CA VAL A 202 0.91 -19.09 8.92
C VAL A 202 0.60 -20.50 8.40
N ARG A 203 -0.31 -20.64 7.43
CA ARG A 203 -0.64 -21.91 6.78
C ARG A 203 0.60 -22.58 6.20
N GLU A 204 1.42 -21.82 5.46
CA GLU A 204 2.63 -22.37 4.85
C GLU A 204 3.66 -22.77 5.91
N MET A 205 3.90 -21.96 6.95
CA MET A 205 4.83 -22.31 8.03
C MET A 205 4.38 -23.55 8.83
N LYS A 206 3.06 -23.77 8.98
CA LYS A 206 2.51 -25.02 9.53
C LYS A 206 2.76 -26.21 8.60
N ARG A 207 2.53 -26.03 7.30
CA ARG A 207 2.77 -27.08 6.28
C ARG A 207 4.24 -27.50 6.23
N TYR A 208 5.16 -26.57 6.51
CA TYR A 208 6.60 -26.84 6.53
C TYR A 208 7.09 -27.42 7.86
N GLY A 209 6.19 -27.62 8.83
CA GLY A 209 6.53 -28.17 10.14
C GLY A 209 7.32 -27.20 11.02
N ILE A 210 7.33 -25.91 10.70
CA ILE A 210 8.01 -24.87 11.50
C ILE A 210 7.08 -24.37 12.61
N LEU A 211 5.79 -24.20 12.31
CA LEU A 211 4.76 -23.87 13.29
C LEU A 211 3.92 -25.09 13.67
N PRO A 212 3.42 -25.18 14.92
CA PRO A 212 2.48 -26.23 15.32
C PRO A 212 1.18 -26.20 14.53
N ALA A 213 0.56 -27.37 14.32
CA ALA A 213 -0.75 -27.48 13.66
C ALA A 213 -1.88 -26.72 14.39
N THR A 214 -1.70 -26.46 15.69
CA THR A 214 -2.62 -25.69 16.55
C THR A 214 -2.42 -24.18 16.48
N CYS A 215 -1.38 -23.68 15.79
CA CYS A 215 -1.13 -22.24 15.67
C CYS A 215 -2.27 -21.56 14.90
N GLU A 216 -2.79 -20.47 15.47
CA GLU A 216 -3.94 -19.76 14.92
C GLU A 216 -3.51 -18.75 13.84
N PRO A 217 -4.32 -18.55 12.77
CA PRO A 217 -3.93 -17.72 11.63
C PRO A 217 -3.59 -16.26 11.95
N ASN A 218 -4.13 -15.71 13.04
CA ASN A 218 -3.93 -14.33 13.47
C ASN A 218 -3.10 -14.24 14.76
N GLU A 219 -2.43 -15.32 15.16
CA GLU A 219 -1.59 -15.34 16.35
C GLU A 219 -0.43 -14.34 16.21
N ARG A 220 -0.03 -13.71 17.32
CA ARG A 220 1.14 -12.85 17.33
C ARG A 220 2.39 -13.73 17.39
N LEU A 221 3.23 -13.64 16.37
CA LEU A 221 4.39 -14.52 16.21
C LEU A 221 5.66 -13.68 16.06
N ASP A 222 6.76 -14.19 16.61
CA ASP A 222 8.10 -13.72 16.23
C ASP A 222 8.43 -14.27 14.83
N VAL A 223 7.99 -13.54 13.81
CA VAL A 223 8.15 -13.94 12.41
C VAL A 223 9.60 -14.10 12.00
N TYR A 224 10.52 -13.36 12.63
CA TYR A 224 11.96 -13.47 12.35
C TYR A 224 12.52 -14.78 12.92
N ALA A 225 12.16 -15.14 14.15
CA ALA A 225 12.56 -16.42 14.73
C ALA A 225 11.98 -17.62 13.98
N VAL A 226 10.71 -17.52 13.56
CA VAL A 226 10.05 -18.56 12.74
C VAL A 226 10.76 -18.72 11.40
N GLU A 227 11.03 -17.62 10.69
CA GLU A 227 11.74 -17.69 9.40
C GLU A 227 13.19 -18.13 9.55
N GLN A 228 13.88 -17.72 10.61
CA GLN A 228 15.23 -18.23 10.88
C GLN A 228 15.21 -19.75 11.08
N SER A 229 14.20 -20.28 11.78
CA SER A 229 14.02 -21.72 11.97
C SER A 229 13.71 -22.42 10.64
N TYR A 230 12.86 -21.80 9.82
CA TYR A 230 12.61 -22.24 8.44
C TYR A 230 13.89 -22.33 7.62
N TRP A 231 14.71 -21.27 7.57
CA TRP A 231 15.96 -21.27 6.81
C TRP A 231 16.96 -22.32 7.32
N LYS A 232 17.08 -22.49 8.63
CA LYS A 232 17.89 -23.54 9.25
C LYS A 232 17.44 -24.95 8.86
N SER A 233 16.14 -25.17 8.71
CA SER A 233 15.60 -26.48 8.27
C SER A 233 16.05 -26.89 6.87
N LEU A 234 16.44 -25.91 6.03
CA LEU A 234 16.88 -26.15 4.67
C LEU A 234 18.38 -26.45 4.57
N TRP A 235 19.16 -26.19 5.63
CA TRP A 235 20.60 -26.41 5.65
C TRP A 235 20.93 -27.83 5.21
N TYR A 236 21.99 -27.95 4.41
CA TYR A 236 22.48 -29.24 4.02
C TYR A 236 23.09 -29.90 5.27
N PRO A 237 22.61 -31.08 5.71
CA PRO A 237 23.31 -31.83 6.73
C PRO A 237 24.61 -32.27 6.07
N GLY A 238 25.72 -31.64 6.42
CA GLY A 238 27.03 -32.01 5.89
C GLY A 238 27.21 -33.52 6.00
N ARG A 239 27.76 -34.17 4.98
CA ARG A 239 28.46 -35.42 5.25
C ARG A 239 29.65 -35.03 6.12
N GLU A 240 29.83 -35.68 7.26
CA GLU A 240 31.14 -35.67 7.91
C GLU A 240 32.17 -35.97 6.82
N PHE A 241 33.06 -35.01 6.60
CA PHE A 241 34.19 -35.21 5.72
C PHE A 241 35.09 -36.20 6.46
N GLN A 242 34.94 -37.49 6.20
CA GLN A 242 35.96 -38.46 6.63
C GLN A 242 37.23 -38.12 5.85
N ALA A 243 38.13 -37.40 6.52
CA ALA A 243 39.49 -37.20 6.03
C ALA A 243 40.08 -38.59 5.76
N ARG A 244 40.50 -38.81 4.51
CA ARG A 244 41.27 -40.00 4.13
C ARG A 244 42.68 -39.93 4.71
#